data_AF-A0A0B1SSQ5-F1
#
_entry.id   AF-A0A0B1SSQ5-F1
#
_cell.length_a   1.000
_cell.length_b   1.000
_cell.length_c   1.000
_cell.angle_alpha   90.00
_cell.angle_beta   90.00
_cell.angle_gamma   90.00
#
_symmetry.space_group_name_H-M   'P 1'
#
loop_
_entity.id
_entity.type
_entity.pdbx_description
1 polymer ?
#
loop_
_entity_poly.entity_id
_entity_poly.type
_entity_poly.pdbx_seq_one_letter_code
_entity_poly.pdbx_strand_id
1 'polypeptide(L)'
;MRTFEGRKLAHFLASAVVDAFNGQLKDVFHLCAELSLQELLDAKKLVSTDRSGEIKERFLHDTDGNNTTTYYQIKLRTTPGNAVYEVTMSYLCYLLLDINS
;
A
#
# COMPACT_ATOMS: atom_id res chain seq x y z
N MET A 1 2.78 0.56 -12.49
CA MET A 1 2.75 -0.90 -12.23
C MET A 1 2.25 -1.63 -13.49
N ARG A 2 3.11 -2.24 -14.34
CA ARG A 2 2.68 -2.85 -15.63
C ARG A 2 2.53 -4.38 -15.62
N THR A 3 2.96 -5.06 -14.54
CA THR A 3 2.85 -6.52 -14.41
C THR A 3 1.55 -6.93 -13.71
N PHE A 4 1.04 -8.12 -14.04
CA PHE A 4 -0.15 -8.70 -13.39
C PHE A 4 0.03 -8.83 -11.88
N GLU A 5 1.18 -9.32 -11.44
CA GLU A 5 1.56 -9.43 -10.03
C GLU A 5 1.64 -8.06 -9.34
N GLY A 6 2.12 -7.03 -10.04
CA GLY A 6 2.10 -5.67 -9.51
C GLY A 6 0.67 -5.15 -9.26
N ARG A 7 -0.27 -5.42 -10.17
CA ARG A 7 -1.66 -5.00 -9.97
C ARG A 7 -2.33 -5.72 -8.81
N LYS A 8 -2.08 -7.02 -8.65
CA LYS A 8 -2.56 -7.79 -7.48
C LYS A 8 -2.03 -7.24 -6.18
N LEU A 9 -0.71 -7.00 -6.10
CA LEU A 9 -0.09 -6.44 -4.91
C LEU A 9 -0.68 -5.06 -4.57
N ALA A 10 -0.85 -4.19 -5.57
CA ALA A 10 -1.46 -2.88 -5.34
C ALA A 10 -2.89 -2.98 -4.79
N HIS A 11 -3.69 -3.93 -5.30
CA HIS A 11 -5.04 -4.15 -4.82
C HIS A 11 -5.04 -4.68 -3.38
N PHE A 12 -4.18 -5.65 -3.08
CA PHE A 12 -4.01 -6.18 -1.73
C PHE A 12 -3.63 -5.08 -0.73
N LEU A 13 -2.66 -4.25 -1.09
CA LEU A 13 -2.25 -3.13 -0.24
C LEU A 13 -3.35 -2.08 -0.08
N ALA A 14 -4.12 -1.77 -1.13
CA ALA A 14 -5.25 -0.86 -1.04
C ALA A 14 -6.35 -1.39 -0.10
N SER A 15 -6.66 -2.69 -0.18
CA SER A 15 -7.58 -3.34 0.76
C SER A 15 -7.06 -3.28 2.20
N ALA A 16 -5.79 -3.61 2.42
CA ALA A 16 -5.19 -3.54 3.76
C ALA A 16 -5.22 -2.13 4.37
N VAL A 17 -5.10 -1.08 3.54
CA VAL A 17 -5.28 0.31 4.00
C VAL A 17 -6.71 0.58 4.46
N VAL A 18 -7.71 0.12 3.71
CA VAL A 18 -9.13 0.29 4.09
C VAL A 18 -9.42 -0.47 5.39
N ASP A 19 -8.90 -1.69 5.54
CA ASP A 19 -9.03 -2.47 6.78
C ASP A 19 -8.39 -1.75 7.97
N ALA A 20 -7.22 -1.14 7.76
CA ALA A 20 -6.54 -0.35 8.79
C ALA A 20 -7.36 0.89 9.20
N PHE A 21 -7.96 1.60 8.23
CA PHE A 21 -8.87 2.71 8.52
C PHE A 21 -10.08 2.25 9.34
N ASN A 22 -10.73 1.15 8.92
CA ASN A 22 -11.87 0.60 9.64
C ASN A 22 -11.50 0.12 11.04
N GLY A 23 -10.32 -0.46 11.22
CA GLY A 23 -9.79 -0.81 12.53
C GLY A 23 -9.66 0.39 13.47
N GLN A 24 -9.21 1.55 12.95
CA GLN A 24 -9.12 2.80 13.72
C GLN A 24 -10.47 3.47 13.97
N LEU A 25 -11.43 3.28 13.06
CA LEU A 25 -12.76 3.89 13.13
C LEU A 25 -13.79 3.03 13.87
N LYS A 26 -13.42 1.82 14.30
CA LYS A 26 -14.34 0.83 14.86
C LYS A 26 -15.22 1.37 16.00
N ASP A 27 -14.64 2.19 16.88
CA ASP A 27 -15.36 2.74 18.04
C ASP A 27 -16.36 3.85 17.66
N VAL A 28 -16.23 4.42 16.46
CA VAL A 28 -17.09 5.50 15.96
C VAL A 28 -18.08 5.05 14.88
N PHE A 29 -18.19 3.74 14.60
CA PHE A 29 -19.13 3.21 13.60
C PHE A 29 -20.61 3.41 13.94
N HIS A 30 -20.93 3.81 15.15
CA HIS A 30 -22.26 4.27 15.51
C HIS A 30 -22.61 5.66 14.91
N LEU A 31 -21.60 6.41 14.43
CA LEU A 31 -21.73 7.72 13.79
C LEU A 31 -21.44 7.70 12.29
N CYS A 32 -20.60 6.76 11.83
CA CYS A 32 -20.19 6.64 10.44
C CYS A 32 -20.26 5.19 9.95
N ALA A 33 -20.54 5.02 8.66
CA ALA A 33 -20.55 3.69 8.06
C ALA A 33 -19.11 3.17 7.82
N GLU A 34 -18.97 1.85 7.87
CA GLU A 34 -17.73 1.16 7.53
C GLU A 34 -17.30 1.47 6.09
N LEU A 35 -15.99 1.70 5.89
CA LEU A 35 -15.42 1.99 4.58
C LEU A 35 -15.20 0.72 3.78
N SER A 36 -15.35 0.81 2.47
CA SER A 36 -15.06 -0.25 1.50
C SER A 36 -14.21 0.33 0.38
N LEU A 37 -13.27 -0.48 -0.15
CA LEU A 37 -12.49 -0.10 -1.32
C LEU A 37 -13.41 -0.06 -2.54
N GLN A 38 -13.58 1.12 -3.13
CA GLN A 38 -14.37 1.29 -4.35
C GLN A 38 -13.50 1.11 -5.58
N GLU A 39 -12.34 1.78 -5.60
CA GLU A 39 -11.48 1.82 -6.78
C GLU A 39 -10.02 2.06 -6.38
N LEU A 40 -9.10 1.35 -7.03
CA LEU A 40 -7.69 1.67 -7.01
C LEU A 40 -7.39 2.63 -8.18
N LEU A 41 -7.08 3.89 -7.87
CA LEU A 41 -6.87 4.95 -8.86
C LEU A 41 -5.44 4.96 -9.40
N ASP A 42 -4.44 4.78 -8.52
CA ASP A 42 -3.03 4.73 -8.91
C ASP A 42 -2.21 3.92 -7.89
N ALA A 43 -1.10 3.35 -8.35
CA ALA A 43 -0.15 2.65 -7.50
C ALA A 43 1.27 2.73 -8.07
N LYS A 44 2.19 3.22 -7.22
CA LYS A 44 3.60 3.45 -7.57
C LYS A 44 4.51 2.82 -6.52
N LYS A 45 5.53 2.10 -6.98
CA LYS A 45 6.65 1.68 -6.14
C LYS A 45 7.66 2.82 -6.08
N LEU A 46 7.98 3.25 -4.88
CA LEU A 46 9.03 4.23 -4.57
C LEU A 46 10.29 3.46 -4.16
N VAL A 47 11.36 3.63 -4.93
CA VAL A 47 12.68 3.02 -4.64
C VAL A 47 13.57 4.13 -4.08
N SER A 48 14.02 3.99 -2.82
CA SER A 48 15.00 4.92 -2.25
C SER A 48 16.33 4.71 -2.96
N THR A 49 16.83 5.78 -3.60
CA THR A 49 18.11 5.76 -4.33
C THR A 49 19.10 6.75 -3.74
N ASP A 50 19.25 6.79 -2.42
CA ASP A 50 20.44 7.34 -1.78
C ASP A 50 20.45 7.11 -0.26
N ARG A 51 21.66 7.05 0.29
CA ARG A 51 21.93 7.11 1.74
C ARG A 51 21.63 8.50 2.35
N SER A 52 20.85 9.34 1.65
CA SER A 52 20.67 10.77 1.92
C SER A 52 19.23 11.12 2.33
N GLY A 53 18.28 10.18 2.20
CA GLY A 53 16.90 10.38 2.66
C GLY A 53 16.01 11.22 1.75
N GLU A 54 16.46 11.53 0.52
CA GLU A 54 15.62 12.23 -0.45
C GLU A 54 14.82 11.21 -1.28
N ILE A 55 13.49 11.22 -1.15
CA ILE A 55 12.60 10.37 -1.95
C ILE A 55 12.56 10.93 -3.37
N LYS A 56 13.47 10.46 -4.24
CA LYS A 56 13.43 10.76 -5.68
C LYS A 56 12.58 9.72 -6.40
N GLU A 57 11.51 10.18 -7.06
CA GLU A 57 10.68 9.36 -7.95
C GLU A 57 11.54 8.82 -9.09
N ARG A 58 11.98 7.55 -9.01
CA ARG A 58 12.63 6.88 -10.13
C ARG A 58 12.00 5.53 -10.39
N PHE A 59 11.51 5.36 -11.63
CA PHE A 59 11.13 4.07 -12.19
C PHE A 59 12.41 3.27 -12.45
N LEU A 60 12.83 2.44 -11.50
CA LEU A 60 13.83 1.43 -11.76
C LEU A 60 13.25 0.05 -11.45
N HIS A 61 13.31 -0.82 -12.48
CA HIS A 61 13.44 -2.25 -12.27
C HIS A 61 14.72 -2.44 -11.48
N ASP A 62 14.66 -2.92 -10.25
CA ASP A 62 15.87 -3.42 -9.63
C ASP A 62 15.67 -4.80 -9.01
N THR A 63 16.71 -5.57 -9.25
CA THR A 63 16.90 -7.00 -9.13
C THR A 63 18.13 -7.12 -8.25
N ASP A 64 18.01 -6.80 -6.95
CA ASP A 64 19.14 -7.07 -6.05
C ASP A 64 18.70 -7.36 -4.61
N GLY A 65 19.25 -8.44 -4.08
CA GLY A 65 18.89 -9.08 -2.82
C GLY A 65 19.48 -8.38 -1.59
N ASN A 66 19.31 -7.06 -1.49
CA ASN A 66 19.71 -6.30 -0.31
C ASN A 66 18.47 -5.66 0.34
N ASN A 67 18.40 -5.68 1.68
CA ASN A 67 17.31 -5.22 2.56
C ASN A 67 16.96 -3.73 2.39
N THR A 68 16.54 -3.34 1.20
CA THR A 68 16.13 -2.00 0.84
C THR A 68 14.63 -1.91 1.08
N THR A 69 14.25 -1.17 2.13
CA THR A 69 12.85 -0.87 2.43
C THR A 69 12.22 -0.27 1.19
N THR A 70 11.30 -1.03 0.58
CA THR A 70 10.55 -0.56 -0.58
C THR A 70 9.33 0.18 -0.08
N TYR A 71 9.16 1.42 -0.54
CA TYR A 71 7.96 2.20 -0.27
C TYR A 71 6.99 2.07 -1.44
N TYR A 72 5.71 2.16 -1.15
CA TYR A 72 4.63 2.15 -2.13
C TYR A 72 3.72 3.33 -1.85
N GLN A 73 3.34 4.05 -2.89
CA GLN A 73 2.33 5.09 -2.85
C GLN A 73 1.08 4.59 -3.58
N ILE A 74 -0.05 4.59 -2.88
CA ILE A 74 -1.32 4.06 -3.37
C ILE A 74 -2.35 5.16 -3.28
N LYS A 75 -3.02 5.40 -4.41
CA LYS A 75 -4.16 6.29 -4.50
C LYS A 75 -5.42 5.46 -4.67
N LEU A 76 -6.35 5.56 -3.73
CA LEU A 76 -7.57 4.75 -3.69
C LEU A 76 -8.80 5.59 -3.41
N ARG A 77 -9.95 5.11 -3.84
CA ARG A 77 -11.27 5.69 -3.54
C ARG A 77 -12.05 4.73 -2.66
N THR A 78 -12.76 5.27 -1.66
CA THR A 78 -13.63 4.48 -0.77
C THR A 78 -15.10 4.81 -0.93
N THR A 79 -15.94 3.84 -0.60
CA THR A 79 -17.37 4.01 -0.32
C THR A 79 -17.68 3.74 1.15
N PRO A 80 -18.62 4.45 1.77
CA PRO A 80 -19.38 5.58 1.24
C PRO A 80 -18.55 6.89 1.17
N GLY A 81 -19.12 7.93 0.56
CA GLY A 81 -18.52 9.28 0.51
C GLY A 81 -17.59 9.57 -0.67
N ASN A 82 -17.24 8.57 -1.50
CA ASN A 82 -16.35 8.71 -2.66
C ASN A 82 -15.02 9.42 -2.32
N ALA A 83 -14.55 9.27 -1.08
CA ALA A 83 -13.34 9.91 -0.60
C ALA A 83 -12.12 9.33 -1.31
N VAL A 84 -11.16 10.20 -1.66
CA VAL A 84 -9.91 9.81 -2.32
C VAL A 84 -8.76 9.99 -1.33
N TYR A 85 -8.04 8.90 -1.09
CA TYR A 85 -6.86 8.88 -0.22
C TYR A 85 -5.61 8.61 -1.03
N GLU A 86 -4.50 9.19 -0.58
CA GLU A 86 -3.16 8.88 -1.06
C GLU A 86 -2.32 8.47 0.14
N VAL A 87 -1.79 7.24 0.12
CA VAL A 87 -1.12 6.62 1.24
C VAL A 87 0.25 6.13 0.82
N THR A 88 1.28 6.50 1.57
CA THR A 88 2.64 5.97 1.43
C THR A 88 2.90 4.96 2.52
N MET A 89 3.33 3.75 2.14
CA MET A 89 3.59 2.65 3.06
C MET A 89 4.91 1.96 2.72
N SER A 90 5.63 1.49 3.73
CA SER A 90 6.76 0.56 3.54
C SER A 90 6.24 -0.87 3.51
N TYR A 91 6.57 -1.63 2.48
CA TYR A 91 6.24 -3.05 2.40
C TYR A 91 7.53 -3.87 2.51
N LEU A 92 7.72 -4.48 3.68
CA LEU A 92 8.77 -5.45 3.93
C LEU A 92 8.18 -6.82 3.63
N CYS A 93 8.61 -7.44 2.53
CA CYS A 93 8.35 -8.85 2.29
C CYS A 93 9.27 -9.65 3.23
N TYR A 94 8.83 -9.86 4.47
CA TYR A 94 9.39 -10.97 5.24
C TYR A 94 8.97 -12.24 4.51
N LEU A 95 9.93 -13.05 4.05
CA LEU A 95 9.65 -14.44 3.75
C LEU A 95 8.93 -14.99 4.99
N LEU A 96 7.65 -15.31 4.86
CA LEU A 96 6.93 -16.20 5.76
C LEU A 96 7.55 -17.61 5.62
N LEU A 97 8.83 -17.74 5.97
CA LEU A 97 9.34 -18.96 6.56
C LEU A 97 8.85 -18.92 8.01
N ASP A 98 8.23 -20.00 8.46
CA ASP A 98 7.77 -20.26 9.83
C ASP A 98 6.30 -19.91 10.15
N ILE A 99 5.37 -20.41 9.32
CA ILE A 99 4.08 -20.91 9.86
C ILE A 99 3.90 -22.35 9.40
N ASN A 100 4.72 -23.25 9.96
CA ASN A 100 4.44 -24.67 10.15
C ASN A 100 5.54 -25.24 11.05
N SER A 101 5.40 -25.06 12.37
CA SER A 101 6.00 -25.93 13.37
C SER A 101 5.07 -26.08 14.57
#